data_AF-A0A6B3I1S0-F1
#
_entry.id   AF-A0A6B3I1S0-F1
#
_cell.length_a   1.000
_cell.length_b   1.000
_cell.length_c   1.000
_cell.angle_alpha   90.00
_cell.angle_beta   90.00
_cell.angle_gamma   90.00
#
_symmetry.space_group_name_H-M   'P 1'
#
loop_
_entity.id
_entity.type
_entity.pdbx_description
1 polymer ?
#
loop_
_entity_poly.entity_id
_entity_poly.type
_entity_poly.pdbx_seq_one_letter_code
_entity_poly.pdbx_strand_id
1 'polypeptide(L)'
;MVVDEELKMMSRICPEGGRVIGPFLKEMARLAHTEYFIEGHSDRDPRDILRETMFAPTVTGSPLESACRVINQYEPEGRGYYSGVVALLGRDHDGGHALDSSILIRTADIDAGGRLRIGVGATLVRHS
;
A
#
# COMPACT_ATOMS: atom_id res chain seq x y z
N MET A 1 -3.82 5.42 -13.93
CA MET A 1 -3.24 6.24 -12.83
C MET A 1 -2.71 5.34 -11.74
N VAL A 2 -3.50 4.81 -10.79
CA VAL A 2 -2.91 4.05 -9.67
C VAL A 2 -2.25 2.73 -10.11
N VAL A 3 -2.86 2.00 -11.05
CA VAL A 3 -2.27 0.78 -11.64
C VAL A 3 -0.89 1.04 -12.25
N ASP A 4 -0.72 2.16 -12.96
CA ASP A 4 0.57 2.51 -13.58
C ASP A 4 1.66 2.73 -12.54
N GLU A 5 1.31 3.26 -11.37
CA GLU A 5 2.24 3.56 -10.29
C GLU A 5 2.64 2.32 -9.51
N GLU A 6 1.69 1.40 -9.30
CA GLU A 6 1.99 0.09 -8.72
C GLU A 6 2.79 -0.77 -9.70
N LEU A 7 2.57 -0.65 -11.03
CA LEU A 7 3.44 -1.27 -12.02
C LEU A 7 4.88 -0.76 -11.95
N LYS A 8 5.10 0.55 -11.77
CA LYS A 8 6.47 1.08 -11.55
C LYS A 8 7.12 0.50 -10.30
N MET A 9 6.33 0.27 -9.25
CA MET A 9 6.81 -0.36 -8.02
C MET A 9 7.17 -1.84 -8.26
N MET A 10 6.28 -2.59 -8.92
CA MET A 10 6.52 -3.99 -9.28
C MET A 10 7.74 -4.15 -10.18
N SER A 11 7.96 -3.28 -11.17
CA SER A 11 9.16 -3.32 -12.01
C SER A 11 10.47 -3.07 -11.27
N ARG A 12 10.44 -2.50 -10.06
CA ARG A 12 11.67 -2.36 -9.22
C ARG A 12 11.99 -3.63 -8.45
N ILE A 13 10.98 -4.42 -8.08
CA ILE A 13 11.13 -5.60 -7.21
C ILE A 13 11.07 -6.92 -7.97
N CYS A 14 10.42 -6.95 -9.14
CA CYS A 14 10.29 -8.11 -10.02
C CYS A 14 11.11 -7.90 -11.29
N PRO A 15 12.16 -8.70 -11.56
CA PRO A 15 13.03 -8.54 -12.73
C PRO A 15 12.30 -8.61 -14.08
N GLU A 16 11.25 -9.45 -14.16
CA GLU A 16 10.42 -9.60 -15.36
C GLU A 16 9.22 -8.63 -15.39
N GLY A 17 9.15 -7.71 -14.43
CA GLY A 17 8.03 -6.78 -14.25
C GLY A 17 6.81 -7.42 -13.57
N GLY A 18 5.68 -6.72 -13.64
CA GLY A 18 4.40 -7.17 -13.09
C GLY A 18 3.35 -7.38 -14.19
N ARG A 19 2.53 -8.42 -14.04
CA ARG A 19 1.39 -8.74 -14.90
C ARG A 19 0.09 -8.26 -14.24
N VAL A 20 -0.67 -7.43 -14.96
CA VAL A 20 -1.95 -6.89 -14.48
C VAL A 20 -3.09 -7.89 -14.71
N ILE A 21 -3.97 -8.04 -13.72
CA ILE A 21 -5.15 -8.91 -13.75
C ILE A 21 -6.36 -8.13 -13.22
N GLY A 22 -7.48 -8.19 -13.94
CA GLY A 22 -8.71 -7.44 -13.61
C GLY A 22 -9.22 -6.58 -14.77
N PRO A 23 -10.07 -5.56 -14.52
CA PRO A 23 -10.51 -5.09 -13.19
C PRO A 23 -11.52 -6.02 -12.53
N PHE A 24 -11.67 -5.87 -11.22
CA PHE A 24 -12.70 -6.50 -10.40
C PHE A 24 -13.50 -5.46 -9.62
N LEU A 25 -14.68 -5.87 -9.14
CA LEU A 25 -15.48 -5.11 -8.21
C LEU A 25 -15.41 -5.78 -6.83
N LYS A 26 -14.93 -5.03 -5.84
CA LYS A 26 -14.88 -5.44 -4.44
C LYS A 26 -16.03 -4.83 -3.67
N GLU A 27 -17.05 -5.63 -3.38
CA GLU A 27 -18.18 -5.21 -2.55
C GLU A 27 -17.83 -5.30 -1.05
N MET A 28 -18.17 -4.26 -0.31
CA MET A 28 -18.03 -4.19 1.15
C MET A 28 -19.38 -3.78 1.76
N ALA A 29 -19.48 -3.80 3.09
CA ALA A 29 -20.73 -3.52 3.80
C ALA A 29 -21.37 -2.16 3.48
N ARG A 30 -20.58 -1.14 3.10
CA ARG A 30 -21.04 0.26 2.93
C ARG A 30 -20.60 0.93 1.62
N LEU A 31 -19.79 0.26 0.81
CA LEU A 31 -19.23 0.80 -0.43
C LEU A 31 -18.71 -0.34 -1.31
N ALA A 32 -18.37 -0.02 -2.56
CA ALA A 32 -17.64 -0.92 -3.44
C ALA A 32 -16.40 -0.21 -4.01
N HIS A 33 -15.35 -0.96 -4.28
CA HIS A 33 -14.11 -0.48 -4.91
C HIS A 33 -13.87 -1.23 -6.23
N THR A 34 -13.36 -0.54 -7.24
CA THR A 34 -12.76 -1.19 -8.42
C THR A 34 -11.30 -1.48 -8.11
N GLU A 35 -10.85 -2.70 -8.37
CA GLU A 35 -9.48 -3.14 -8.07
C GLU A 35 -8.83 -3.90 -9.23
N TYR A 36 -7.50 -3.90 -9.23
CA TYR A 36 -6.66 -4.73 -10.08
C TYR A 36 -5.69 -5.50 -9.18
N PHE A 37 -5.25 -6.66 -9.64
CA PHE A 37 -4.11 -7.37 -9.06
C PHE A 37 -2.90 -7.22 -9.98
N ILE A 38 -1.71 -7.19 -9.39
CA ILE A 38 -0.45 -7.23 -10.12
C ILE A 38 0.39 -8.35 -9.52
N GLU A 39 0.80 -9.29 -10.37
CA GLU A 39 1.60 -10.44 -9.96
C GLU A 39 2.94 -10.42 -10.69
N GLY A 40 4.00 -10.82 -10.00
CA GLY A 40 5.34 -10.93 -10.58
C GLY A 40 6.21 -11.86 -9.74
N HIS A 41 7.35 -12.27 -10.30
CA HIS A 41 8.31 -13.12 -9.61
C HIS A 41 9.45 -12.30 -9.02
N SER A 42 9.89 -12.62 -7.80
CA SER A 42 11.00 -11.98 -7.13
C SER A 42 11.66 -12.96 -6.15
N ASP A 43 12.99 -13.05 -6.20
CA ASP A 43 13.80 -13.80 -5.24
C ASP A 43 14.39 -12.88 -4.15
N ARG A 44 13.90 -11.65 -4.03
CA ARG A 44 14.40 -10.68 -3.06
C ARG A 44 14.00 -11.05 -1.63
N ASP A 45 14.82 -10.63 -0.68
CA ASP A 45 14.49 -10.75 0.73
C ASP A 45 13.19 -9.97 1.02
N PRO A 46 12.22 -10.53 1.77
CA PRO A 46 10.98 -9.84 2.11
C PRO A 46 11.18 -8.47 2.78
N ARG A 47 12.30 -8.27 3.50
CA ARG A 47 12.65 -6.98 4.12
C ARG A 47 13.01 -5.93 3.08
N ASP A 48 13.67 -6.35 1.99
CA ASP A 48 13.98 -5.48 0.87
C ASP A 48 12.71 -5.17 0.06
N ILE A 49 11.83 -6.16 -0.14
CA ILE A 49 10.52 -5.94 -0.76
C ILE A 49 9.75 -4.88 0.03
N LEU A 50 9.58 -5.07 1.34
CA LEU A 50 8.90 -4.11 2.20
C LEU A 50 9.50 -2.71 2.10
N ARG A 51 10.84 -2.59 2.12
CA ARG A 51 11.53 -1.29 2.01
C ARG A 51 11.26 -0.59 0.68
N GLU A 52 11.33 -1.31 -0.43
CA GLU A 52 11.15 -0.75 -1.78
C GLU A 52 9.67 -0.45 -2.10
N THR A 53 8.74 -1.03 -1.35
CA THR A 53 7.29 -0.84 -1.53
C THR A 53 6.66 0.15 -0.54
N MET A 54 7.43 0.77 0.35
CA MET A 54 6.94 1.81 1.25
C MET A 54 6.74 3.13 0.49
N PHE A 55 5.52 3.67 0.35
CA PHE A 55 4.20 3.07 0.60
C PHE A 55 3.37 3.06 -0.68
N ALA A 56 2.28 2.27 -0.67
CA ALA A 56 1.43 2.10 -1.83
C ALA A 56 0.89 3.44 -2.38
N PRO A 57 0.93 3.67 -3.71
CA PRO A 57 0.44 4.91 -4.33
C PRO A 57 -1.05 5.20 -4.07
N THR A 58 -1.84 4.17 -3.76
CA THR A 58 -3.26 4.29 -3.39
C THR A 58 -3.50 5.14 -2.13
N VAL A 59 -2.52 5.18 -1.22
CA VAL A 59 -2.63 5.86 0.09
C VAL A 59 -1.62 7.01 0.27
N THR A 60 -0.75 7.20 -0.70
CA THR A 60 0.21 8.32 -0.76
C THR A 60 -0.07 9.22 -1.95
N GLY A 61 0.20 8.73 -3.16
CA GLY A 61 0.00 9.42 -4.43
C GLY A 61 1.13 9.12 -5.41
N SER A 62 1.20 9.92 -6.49
CA SER A 62 2.26 9.82 -7.48
C SER A 62 2.67 11.19 -8.05
N PRO A 63 3.96 11.37 -8.41
CA PRO A 63 5.08 10.46 -8.15
C PRO A 63 5.38 10.34 -6.65
N LEU A 64 5.77 9.16 -6.16
CA LEU A 64 5.79 8.84 -4.71
C LEU A 64 6.53 9.89 -3.85
N GLU A 65 7.75 10.25 -4.24
CA GLU A 65 8.55 11.24 -3.49
C GLU A 65 7.88 12.63 -3.47
N SER A 66 7.27 13.02 -4.59
CA SER A 66 6.53 14.27 -4.68
C SER A 66 5.23 14.22 -3.87
N ALA A 67 4.56 13.08 -3.86
CA ALA A 67 3.37 12.86 -3.04
C ALA A 67 3.70 13.00 -1.55
N CYS A 68 4.82 12.42 -1.09
CA CYS A 68 5.28 12.61 0.30
C CYS A 68 5.56 14.09 0.64
N ARG A 69 6.13 14.87 -0.29
CA ARG A 69 6.30 16.32 -0.09
C ARG A 69 4.98 17.07 0.02
N VAL A 70 4.01 16.75 -0.85
CA VAL A 70 2.67 17.33 -0.81
C VAL A 70 1.97 16.97 0.50
N ILE A 71 2.02 15.70 0.92
CA ILE A 71 1.49 15.24 2.21
C ILE A 71 2.09 16.06 3.35
N ASN A 72 3.42 16.18 3.41
CA ASN A 72 4.10 16.96 4.44
C ASN A 72 3.76 18.46 4.42
N GLN A 73 3.40 19.00 3.24
CA GLN A 73 3.00 20.39 3.11
C GLN A 73 1.57 20.65 3.62
N TYR A 74 0.65 19.70 3.44
CA TYR A 74 -0.77 19.91 3.71
C TYR A 74 -1.30 19.19 4.96
N GLU A 75 -0.56 18.22 5.51
CA GLU A 75 -0.92 17.53 6.75
C GLU A 75 -0.12 18.13 7.93
N PRO A 76 -0.77 18.81 8.89
CA PRO A 76 -0.07 19.45 10.02
C PRO A 76 0.38 18.46 11.10
N GLU A 77 -0.16 17.24 11.10
CA GLU A 77 0.18 16.17 12.03
C GLU A 77 0.81 15.00 11.27
N GLY A 78 1.66 14.23 11.96
CA GLY A 78 2.17 12.96 11.41
C GLY A 78 1.07 11.90 11.28
N ARG A 79 1.24 10.96 10.34
CA ARG A 79 0.26 9.91 10.05
C ARG A 79 0.22 8.76 11.07
N GLY A 80 1.22 8.64 11.95
CA GLY A 80 1.37 7.43 12.76
C GLY A 80 1.47 6.20 11.85
N TYR A 81 0.62 5.19 12.07
CA TYR A 81 0.55 4.00 11.21
C TYR A 81 -0.40 4.14 10.02
N TYR A 82 -1.17 5.22 9.89
CA TYR A 82 -2.05 5.43 8.74
C TYR A 82 -1.24 5.43 7.44
N SER A 83 -1.72 4.72 6.40
CA SER A 83 -1.00 4.42 5.14
C SER A 83 0.22 3.50 5.26
N GLY A 84 0.55 3.05 6.48
CA GLY A 84 1.61 2.09 6.74
C GLY A 84 1.24 0.66 6.34
N VAL A 85 2.05 -0.30 6.77
CA VAL A 85 1.89 -1.72 6.48
C VAL A 85 1.93 -2.52 7.78
N VAL A 86 1.00 -3.46 7.93
CA VAL A 86 1.16 -4.60 8.85
C VAL A 86 1.63 -5.80 8.03
N ALA A 87 2.71 -6.43 8.44
CA ALA A 87 3.33 -7.52 7.69
C ALA A 87 3.56 -8.73 8.61
N LEU A 88 3.15 -9.90 8.14
CA LEU A 88 3.46 -11.20 8.71
C LEU A 88 4.58 -11.84 7.88
N LEU A 89 5.77 -11.92 8.46
CA LEU A 89 6.91 -12.62 7.86
C LEU A 89 6.99 -14.04 8.41
N GLY A 90 7.19 -15.00 7.52
CA GLY A 90 7.28 -16.40 7.89
C GLY A 90 8.07 -17.24 6.88
N ARG A 91 7.84 -18.54 6.94
CA ARG A 91 8.36 -19.54 6.02
C ARG A 91 7.21 -20.37 5.48
N ASP A 92 7.30 -20.76 4.21
CA ASP A 92 6.37 -21.74 3.64
C ASP A 92 6.76 -23.18 4.03
N HIS A 93 6.00 -24.17 3.54
CA HIS A 93 6.23 -25.59 3.82
C HIS A 93 7.61 -26.08 3.36
N ASP A 94 8.15 -25.50 2.30
CA ASP A 94 9.42 -25.91 1.68
C ASP A 94 10.61 -25.09 2.21
N GLY A 95 10.37 -24.23 3.22
CA GLY A 95 11.39 -23.38 3.86
C GLY A 95 11.67 -22.08 3.11
N GLY A 96 10.92 -21.79 2.05
CA GLY A 96 10.94 -20.52 1.32
C GLY A 96 10.42 -19.36 2.17
N HIS A 97 10.63 -18.13 1.72
CA HIS A 97 10.13 -16.94 2.40
C HIS A 97 8.63 -16.77 2.16
N ALA A 98 7.86 -16.53 3.22
CA ALA A 98 6.46 -16.14 3.13
C ALA A 98 6.28 -14.72 3.69
N LEU A 99 5.54 -13.88 2.95
CA LEU A 99 5.15 -12.53 3.36
C LEU A 99 3.68 -12.34 3.03
N ASP A 100 2.87 -12.09 4.05
CA ASP A 100 1.51 -11.56 3.90
C ASP A 100 1.48 -10.17 4.53
N SER A 101 0.87 -9.20 3.85
CA SER A 101 0.87 -7.82 4.33
C SER A 101 -0.38 -7.07 3.89
N SER A 102 -0.79 -6.11 4.72
CA SER A 102 -1.97 -5.31 4.46
C SER A 102 -1.69 -3.83 4.73
N ILE A 103 -2.26 -2.96 3.89
CA ILE A 103 -2.19 -1.51 4.07
C ILE A 103 -3.05 -1.13 5.28
N LEU A 104 -2.51 -0.28 6.16
CA LEU A 104 -3.20 0.22 7.35
C LEU A 104 -4.12 1.41 7.01
N ILE A 105 -5.29 1.07 6.46
CA ILE A 105 -6.44 1.96 6.25
C ILE A 105 -7.71 1.31 6.81
N ARG A 106 -8.73 2.12 7.12
CA ARG A 106 -9.97 1.64 7.79
C ARG A 106 -9.64 0.96 9.12
N THR A 107 -8.63 1.46 9.81
CA THR A 107 -8.06 0.92 11.06
C THR A 107 -8.13 1.96 12.16
N ALA A 108 -8.40 1.52 13.39
CA ALA A 108 -8.32 2.35 14.59
C ALA A 108 -6.97 2.12 15.29
N ASP A 109 -6.26 3.21 15.58
CA ASP A 109 -5.07 3.25 16.44
C ASP A 109 -5.49 3.75 17.82
N ILE A 110 -5.25 2.95 18.86
CA ILE A 110 -5.67 3.23 20.24
C ILE A 110 -4.43 3.26 21.12
N ASP A 111 -4.14 4.43 21.70
CA ASP A 111 -3.00 4.58 22.59
C ASP A 111 -3.26 4.03 24.00
N ALA A 112 -2.21 3.98 24.83
CA ALA A 112 -2.29 3.48 26.20
C ALA A 112 -3.21 4.32 27.12
N GLY A 113 -3.53 5.57 26.73
CA GLY A 113 -4.49 6.44 27.42
C GLY A 113 -5.93 6.22 26.98
N GLY A 114 -6.17 5.34 26.01
CA GLY A 114 -7.49 5.07 25.44
C GLY A 114 -7.93 6.07 24.37
N ARG A 115 -7.04 6.94 23.89
CA ARG A 115 -7.37 7.84 22.78
C ARG A 115 -7.36 7.05 21.48
N LEU A 116 -8.47 7.13 20.75
CA LEU A 116 -8.66 6.46 19.47
C LEU A 116 -8.46 7.45 18.30
N ARG A 117 -7.75 7.02 17.26
CA ARG A 117 -7.57 7.74 15.99
C ARG A 117 -7.91 6.83 14.81
N ILE A 118 -8.65 7.35 13.84
CA ILE A 118 -8.94 6.66 12.55
C ILE A 118 -8.48 7.59 11.43
N GLY A 119 -7.40 7.20 10.75
CA GLY A 119 -6.94 7.90 9.55
C GLY A 119 -7.81 7.57 8.33
N VAL A 120 -8.19 8.58 7.57
CA VAL A 120 -8.97 8.43 6.34
C VAL A 120 -8.57 9.51 5.34
N GLY A 121 -8.62 9.15 4.06
CA GLY A 121 -8.35 10.04 2.94
C GLY A 121 -8.99 9.51 1.67
N ALA A 122 -8.79 10.23 0.57
CA ALA A 122 -9.23 9.85 -0.75
C ALA A 122 -8.18 10.22 -1.79
N THR A 123 -8.13 9.48 -2.89
CA THR A 123 -7.26 9.80 -4.03
C THR A 123 -7.80 11.07 -4.72
N LEU A 124 -7.05 12.16 -4.64
CA LEU A 124 -7.37 13.41 -5.32
C LEU A 124 -6.79 13.43 -6.73
N VAL A 125 -7.58 13.86 -7.71
CA VAL A 125 -7.24 13.91 -9.13
C VAL A 125 -7.71 15.23 -9.74
N ARG A 126 -7.32 15.51 -10.99
CA ARG A 126 -7.64 16.79 -11.67
C ARG A 126 -9.14 17.16 -11.76
N HIS A 127 -10.02 16.18 -11.61
CA HIS A 127 -11.48 16.32 -11.69
C HIS A 127 -12.17 15.81 -10.41
N SER A 128 -11.44 15.78 -9.30
CA SER A 128 -12.01 15.59 -7.96
C SER A 128 -12.86 16.78 -7.54
#